data_AF-A0A1S6KZX3-F1
#
_entry.id   AF-A0A1S6KZX3-F1
#
_cell.length_a   1.000
_cell.length_b   1.000
_cell.length_c   1.000
_cell.angle_alpha   90.00
_cell.angle_beta   90.00
_cell.angle_gamma   90.00
#
_symmetry.space_group_name_H-M   'P 1'
#
loop_
_entity.id
_entity.type
_entity.pdbx_description
1 polymer ?
#
loop_
_entity_poly.entity_id
_entity_poly.type
_entity_poly.pdbx_seq_one_letter_code
_entity_poly.pdbx_strand_id
1 'polypeptide(L)'
;RGRLSATGRGMFAAAEFFLEDEELMKQIGLSPGLKDKTFIVQGFGNVGYHVSRYLARAGAKCIGVSEVDVGIYNAEGIDPEKLEEYREKNKRSVKGYPGCKEFEPSIDVMFEQCDIL
;
A
#
# COMPACT_ATOMS: atom_id res chain seq x y z
N ARG A 1 2.97 3.49 -24.43
CA ARG A 1 3.29 4.09 -23.12
C ARG A 1 2.06 3.93 -22.22
N GLY A 2 2.10 3.12 -21.17
CA GLY A 2 0.92 2.80 -20.35
C GLY A 2 0.83 1.34 -19.88
N ARG A 3 1.67 0.45 -20.45
CA ARG A 3 1.74 -0.97 -20.09
C ARG A 3 2.33 -1.20 -18.69
N LEU A 4 3.32 -0.41 -18.28
CA LEU A 4 4.00 -0.55 -16.99
C LEU A 4 3.07 -0.35 -15.78
N SER A 5 2.09 0.55 -15.92
CA SER A 5 1.10 0.87 -14.87
C SER A 5 -0.29 0.27 -15.14
N ALA A 6 -0.43 -0.59 -16.17
CA ALA A 6 -1.73 -1.16 -16.55
C ALA A 6 -2.24 -2.11 -15.47
N THR A 7 -1.37 -2.96 -14.92
CA THR A 7 -1.73 -3.93 -13.87
C THR A 7 -2.18 -3.21 -12.59
N GLY A 8 -1.44 -2.17 -12.17
CA GLY A 8 -1.83 -1.41 -10.98
C GLY A 8 -3.14 -0.65 -11.15
N ARG A 9 -3.45 -0.17 -12.37
CA ARG A 9 -4.75 0.47 -12.67
C ARG A 9 -5.90 -0.53 -12.66
N GLY A 10 -5.69 -1.73 -13.19
CA GLY A 10 -6.72 -2.78 -13.18
C GLY A 10 -7.07 -3.21 -11.76
N MET A 11 -6.06 -3.40 -10.90
CA MET A 11 -6.28 -3.72 -9.49
C MET A 11 -6.99 -2.56 -8.76
N PHE A 12 -6.55 -1.32 -9.00
CA PHE A 12 -7.22 -0.14 -8.44
C PHE A 12 -8.69 -0.06 -8.84
N ALA A 13 -9.02 -0.25 -10.13
CA ALA A 13 -10.40 -0.20 -10.61
C ALA A 13 -11.27 -1.32 -10.02
N ALA A 14 -10.71 -2.52 -9.84
CA ALA A 14 -11.43 -3.62 -9.19
C ALA A 14 -11.68 -3.30 -7.71
N ALA A 15 -10.67 -2.81 -6.99
CA ALA A 15 -10.80 -2.42 -5.60
C ALA A 15 -11.83 -1.29 -5.44
N GLU A 16 -11.76 -0.24 -6.27
CA GLU A 16 -12.73 0.86 -6.29
C GLU A 16 -14.16 0.34 -6.50
N PHE A 17 -14.38 -0.52 -7.49
CA PHE A 17 -15.70 -1.09 -7.77
C PHE A 17 -16.31 -1.84 -6.56
N PHE A 18 -15.53 -2.69 -5.90
CA PHE A 18 -16.02 -3.45 -4.74
C PHE A 18 -16.16 -2.58 -3.49
N LEU A 19 -15.25 -1.63 -3.28
CA LEU A 19 -15.26 -0.77 -2.10
C LEU A 19 -16.34 0.31 -2.17
N GLU A 20 -16.85 0.65 -3.36
CA GLU A 20 -18.01 1.53 -3.52
C GLU A 20 -19.36 0.82 -3.28
N ASP A 21 -19.40 -0.51 -3.30
CA ASP A 21 -20.63 -1.28 -3.08
C ASP A 21 -21.03 -1.27 -1.59
N GLU A 22 -22.14 -0.60 -1.26
CA GLU A 22 -22.61 -0.46 0.11
C GLU A 22 -22.98 -1.80 0.77
N GLU A 23 -23.50 -2.75 0.01
CA GLU A 23 -23.93 -4.04 0.55
C GLU A 23 -22.72 -4.89 0.93
N LEU A 24 -21.71 -4.95 0.06
CA LEU A 24 -20.47 -5.66 0.33
C LEU A 24 -19.70 -5.04 1.49
N MET A 25 -19.62 -3.71 1.54
CA MET A 25 -18.93 -3.00 2.62
C MET A 25 -19.61 -3.21 3.97
N LYS A 26 -20.95 -3.25 4.00
CA LYS A 26 -21.71 -3.58 5.20
C LYS A 26 -21.43 -5.00 5.70
N GLN A 27 -21.27 -5.98 4.80
CA GLN A 27 -20.96 -7.37 5.18
C GLN A 27 -19.61 -7.51 5.88
N ILE A 28 -18.63 -6.69 5.51
CA ILE A 28 -17.28 -6.69 6.11
C ILE A 28 -17.11 -5.63 7.21
N GLY A 29 -18.16 -4.86 7.52
CA GLY A 29 -18.16 -3.87 8.60
C GLY A 29 -17.37 -2.59 8.29
N LEU A 30 -17.19 -2.24 7.02
CA LEU A 30 -16.47 -1.05 6.60
C LEU A 30 -17.39 -0.02 5.94
N SER A 31 -16.96 1.25 5.88
CA SER A 31 -17.64 2.28 5.09
C SER A 31 -17.28 2.17 3.60
N PRO A 32 -18.18 2.57 2.69
CA PRO A 32 -17.89 2.65 1.26
C PRO A 32 -16.78 3.65 0.88
N GLY A 33 -16.14 3.41 -0.26
CA GLY A 33 -15.10 4.24 -0.86
C GLY A 33 -13.68 3.91 -0.37
N LEU A 34 -12.65 4.57 -0.91
CA LEU A 34 -11.24 4.34 -0.52
C LEU A 34 -10.73 5.32 0.54
N LYS A 35 -11.46 6.41 0.76
CA LYS A 35 -11.04 7.50 1.66
C LYS A 35 -10.91 6.99 3.09
N ASP A 36 -9.83 7.39 3.76
CA ASP A 36 -9.50 7.08 5.16
C ASP A 36 -9.24 5.59 5.46
N LYS A 37 -9.37 4.69 4.46
CA LYS A 37 -8.97 3.29 4.59
C LYS A 37 -7.47 3.15 4.67
N THR A 38 -7.01 2.17 5.41
CA THR A 38 -5.61 1.82 5.59
C THR A 38 -5.24 0.60 4.77
N PHE A 39 -4.04 0.57 4.20
CA PHE A 39 -3.57 -0.58 3.46
C PHE A 39 -2.11 -0.91 3.71
N ILE A 40 -1.78 -2.20 3.59
CA ILE A 40 -0.42 -2.73 3.60
C ILE A 40 -0.17 -3.35 2.23
N VAL A 41 1.04 -3.21 1.68
CA VAL A 41 1.39 -3.80 0.38
C VAL A 41 2.54 -4.78 0.51
N GLN A 42 2.35 -5.98 -0.04
CA GLN A 42 3.43 -6.95 -0.20
C GLN A 42 4.14 -6.72 -1.54
N GLY A 43 5.41 -6.32 -1.46
CA GLY A 43 6.29 -6.02 -2.59
C GLY A 43 6.09 -4.61 -3.13
N PHE A 44 7.15 -3.81 -3.13
CA PHE A 44 7.21 -2.43 -3.63
C PHE A 44 7.95 -2.34 -4.99
N GLY A 45 7.72 -3.34 -5.84
CA GLY A 45 8.14 -3.31 -7.25
C GLY A 45 7.23 -2.42 -8.12
N ASN A 46 7.32 -2.56 -9.45
CA ASN A 46 6.52 -1.76 -10.39
C ASN A 46 5.01 -1.81 -10.09
N VAL A 47 4.47 -2.99 -9.77
CA VAL A 47 3.03 -3.15 -9.48
C VAL A 47 2.68 -2.52 -8.14
N GLY A 48 3.36 -2.92 -7.06
CA GLY A 48 3.09 -2.42 -5.71
C GLY A 48 3.23 -0.91 -5.58
N TYR A 49 4.27 -0.32 -6.18
CA TYR A 49 4.43 1.13 -6.23
C TYR A 49 3.25 1.81 -6.93
N HIS A 50 2.89 1.35 -8.13
CA HIS A 50 1.80 1.97 -8.89
C HIS A 50 0.44 1.82 -8.20
N VAL A 51 0.13 0.65 -7.64
CA VAL A 51 -1.07 0.43 -6.84
C VAL A 51 -1.11 1.37 -5.64
N SER A 52 -0.03 1.39 -4.85
CA SER A 52 0.06 2.23 -3.64
C SER A 52 -0.15 3.70 -3.99
N ARG A 53 0.43 4.16 -5.11
CA ARG A 53 0.24 5.52 -5.61
C ARG A 53 -1.21 5.83 -5.98
N TYR A 54 -1.93 4.90 -6.63
CA TYR A 54 -3.33 5.12 -6.98
C TYR A 54 -4.24 5.11 -5.74
N LEU A 55 -4.05 4.15 -4.84
CA LEU A 55 -4.79 4.09 -3.57
C LEU A 55 -4.56 5.35 -2.72
N ALA A 56 -3.32 5.80 -2.60
CA ALA A 56 -2.98 7.05 -1.90
C ALA A 56 -3.67 8.27 -2.50
N ARG A 57 -3.74 8.35 -3.84
CA ARG A 57 -4.45 9.43 -4.55
C ARG A 57 -5.97 9.40 -4.34
N ALA A 58 -6.53 8.21 -4.16
CA ALA A 58 -7.94 8.03 -3.83
C ALA A 58 -8.26 8.26 -2.34
N GLY A 59 -7.26 8.63 -1.53
CA GLY A 59 -7.43 8.96 -0.12
C GLY A 59 -7.23 7.81 0.87
N ALA A 60 -6.78 6.64 0.39
CA ALA A 60 -6.35 5.57 1.26
C ALA A 60 -4.95 5.86 1.81
N LYS A 61 -4.62 5.31 2.98
CA LYS A 61 -3.36 5.49 3.68
C LYS A 61 -2.53 4.22 3.61
N CYS A 62 -1.36 4.27 2.97
CA CYS A 62 -0.39 3.19 3.06
C CYS A 62 0.20 3.20 4.47
N ILE A 63 0.04 2.13 5.23
CA ILE A 63 0.58 2.03 6.60
C ILE A 63 1.67 0.98 6.73
N GLY A 64 1.88 0.15 5.70
CA GLY A 64 2.96 -0.83 5.70
C GLY A 64 3.38 -1.30 4.32
N VAL A 65 4.66 -1.69 4.21
CA VAL A 65 5.26 -2.26 3.00
C VAL A 65 6.13 -3.44 3.40
N SER A 66 5.87 -4.62 2.85
CA SER A 66 6.74 -5.80 3.00
C SER A 66 7.63 -5.93 1.78
N GLU A 67 8.94 -5.82 1.95
CA GLU A 67 9.92 -6.14 0.90
C GLU A 67 10.70 -7.43 1.25
N VAL A 68 11.54 -7.88 0.32
CA VAL A 68 12.32 -9.12 0.50
C VAL A 68 13.29 -9.02 1.70
N ASP A 69 13.83 -7.83 1.93
CA ASP A 69 14.86 -7.56 2.92
C ASP A 69 14.32 -7.04 4.25
N VAL A 70 13.23 -6.28 4.25
CA VAL A 70 12.64 -5.69 5.46
C VAL A 70 11.16 -5.36 5.27
N GLY A 71 10.38 -5.43 6.34
CA GLY A 71 9.03 -4.87 6.40
C GLY A 71 9.07 -3.51 7.10
N ILE A 72 8.38 -2.50 6.58
CA ILE A 72 8.27 -1.18 7.22
C ILE A 72 6.81 -0.86 7.53
N TYR A 73 6.58 -0.23 8.68
CA TYR A 73 5.25 0.15 9.16
C TYR A 73 5.24 1.56 9.73
N ASN A 74 4.21 2.34 9.39
CA ASN A 74 3.88 3.60 10.04
C ASN A 74 2.36 3.83 10.03
N ALA A 75 1.74 3.81 11.21
CA ALA A 75 0.31 4.08 11.39
C ALA A 75 -0.11 5.49 10.94
N GLU A 76 0.81 6.47 10.97
CA GLU A 76 0.55 7.83 10.49
C GLU A 76 0.48 7.90 8.96
N GLY A 77 1.14 6.95 8.29
CA GLY A 77 1.12 6.78 6.85
C GLY A 77 2.51 6.84 6.21
N ILE A 78 2.62 6.22 5.05
CA ILE A 78 3.80 6.15 4.19
C ILE A 78 3.41 6.76 2.85
N ASP A 79 4.10 7.82 2.44
CA ASP A 79 3.92 8.43 1.13
C ASP A 79 4.61 7.56 0.07
N PRO A 80 3.88 6.92 -0.87
CA PRO A 80 4.47 6.02 -1.85
C PRO A 80 5.44 6.71 -2.81
N GLU A 81 5.23 8.00 -3.12
CA GLU A 81 6.12 8.76 -4.00
C GLU A 81 7.45 9.03 -3.28
N LYS A 82 7.41 9.45 -2.01
CA LYS A 82 8.62 9.65 -1.20
C LYS A 82 9.37 8.36 -0.88
N LEU A 83 8.64 7.27 -0.66
CA LEU A 83 9.24 5.96 -0.42
C LEU A 83 10.01 5.47 -1.65
N GLU A 84 9.44 5.64 -2.86
CA GLU A 84 10.15 5.26 -4.08
C GLU A 84 11.39 6.14 -4.31
N GLU A 85 11.31 7.45 -4.06
CA GLU A 85 12.49 8.33 -4.12
C GLU A 85 13.60 7.91 -3.14
N TYR A 86 13.22 7.50 -1.93
CA TYR A 86 14.17 6.97 -0.95
C TYR A 86 14.80 5.68 -1.44
N ARG A 87 13.98 4.74 -1.90
CA ARG A 87 14.39 3.42 -2.37
C ARG A 87 15.36 3.49 -3.56
N GLU A 88 15.13 4.40 -4.51
CA GLU A 88 16.03 4.65 -5.64
C GLU A 88 17.41 5.15 -5.17
N LYS A 89 17.47 5.95 -4.10
CA LYS A 89 18.72 6.44 -3.50
C LYS A 89 19.38 5.42 -2.56
N ASN A 90 18.61 4.47 -2.05
CA ASN A 90 19.03 3.50 -1.04
C ASN A 90 19.17 2.07 -1.61
N LYS A 91 19.89 1.92 -2.73
CA LYS A 91 20.21 0.60 -3.33
C LYS A 91 18.99 -0.30 -3.56
N ARG A 92 17.83 0.27 -3.91
CA ARG A 92 16.55 -0.44 -4.10
C ARG A 92 15.95 -1.05 -2.82
N SER A 93 16.43 -0.67 -1.64
CA SER A 93 15.92 -1.11 -0.34
C SER A 93 15.08 -0.03 0.33
N VAL A 94 14.05 -0.46 1.06
CA VAL A 94 13.22 0.41 1.93
C VAL A 94 13.74 0.44 3.37
N LYS A 95 14.82 -0.28 3.68
CA LYS A 95 15.44 -0.31 5.00
C LYS A 95 16.00 1.05 5.40
N GLY A 96 15.72 1.46 6.62
CA GLY A 96 16.11 2.75 7.20
C GLY A 96 15.19 3.91 6.82
N TYR A 97 14.04 3.64 6.19
CA TYR A 97 13.10 4.70 5.83
C TYR A 97 12.60 5.42 7.11
N PRO A 98 12.78 6.76 7.22
CA PRO A 98 12.56 7.46 8.47
C PRO A 98 11.09 7.46 8.89
N GLY A 99 10.85 7.37 10.21
CA GLY A 99 9.51 7.38 10.79
C GLY A 99 8.76 6.06 10.67
N CYS A 100 9.40 4.99 10.19
CA CYS A 100 8.81 3.65 10.14
C CYS A 100 9.46 2.71 11.15
N LYS A 101 8.65 1.82 11.73
CA LYS A 101 9.11 0.64 12.46
C LYS A 101 9.51 -0.43 11.45
N GLU A 102 10.66 -1.07 11.65
CA GLU A 102 11.12 -2.19 10.83
C GLU A 102 10.69 -3.53 11.42
N PHE A 103 10.47 -4.51 10.53
CA PHE A 103 10.13 -5.89 10.83
C PHE A 103 11.14 -6.83 10.15
N GLU A 104 11.69 -7.74 10.94
CA GLU A 104 12.53 -8.86 10.51
C GLU A 104 12.04 -10.11 11.28
N PRO A 105 11.38 -11.09 10.62
CA PRO A 105 11.17 -11.22 9.18
C PRO A 105 10.20 -10.18 8.60
N SER A 106 10.44 -9.76 7.36
CA SER A 106 9.67 -8.68 6.71
C SER A 106 8.18 -8.96 6.62
N ILE A 107 7.83 -10.23 6.49
CA ILE A 107 6.47 -10.75 6.36
C ILE A 107 5.59 -10.40 7.56
N ASP A 108 6.19 -10.14 8.72
CA ASP A 108 5.45 -9.90 9.97
C ASP A 108 4.63 -8.60 9.92
N VAL A 109 5.01 -7.64 9.07
CA VAL A 109 4.22 -6.42 8.86
C VAL A 109 2.81 -6.71 8.35
N MET A 110 2.59 -7.83 7.65
CA MET A 110 1.28 -8.17 7.10
C MET A 110 0.25 -8.58 8.17
N PHE A 111 0.69 -8.82 9.41
CA PHE A 111 -0.19 -9.09 10.53
C PHE A 111 -0.64 -7.83 11.27
N GLU A 112 -0.09 -6.65 10.91
CA GLU A 112 -0.58 -5.38 11.43
C GLU A 112 -1.98 -5.08 10.88
N GLN A 113 -2.82 -4.48 11.71
CA GLN A 113 -4.21 -4.21 11.35
C GLN A 113 -4.29 -3.19 10.21
N CYS A 114 -4.96 -3.57 9.13
CA CYS A 114 -5.29 -2.72 7.98
C CYS A 114 -6.65 -3.10 7.38
N ASP A 115 -7.22 -2.23 6.56
CA ASP A 115 -8.48 -2.50 5.85
C ASP A 115 -8.26 -3.30 4.56
N ILE A 116 -7.09 -3.17 3.94
CA ILE A 116 -6.74 -3.78 2.64
C ILE A 116 -5.30 -4.31 2.71
N LEU A 117 -5.09 -5.56 2.32
CA LEU A 117 -3.79 -6.23 2.21
C LEU A 117 -3.51 -6.67 0.77
#